data_AF-A0AAJ2TXQ1-F1
#
_entry.id   AF-A0AAJ2TXQ1-F1
#
_cell.length_a   1.000
_cell.length_b   1.000
_cell.length_c   1.000
_cell.angle_alpha   90.00
_cell.angle_beta   90.00
_cell.angle_gamma   90.00
#
_symmetry.space_group_name_H-M   'P 1'
#
loop_
_entity.id
_entity.type
_entity.pdbx_description
1 polymer ?
#
loop_
_entity_poly.entity_id
_entity_poly.type
_entity_poly.pdbx_seq_one_letter_code
_entity_poly.pdbx_strand_id
1 'polypeptide(L)'
;MSRPAMRPIAAAGLALEAVGVAALAGWQIVALSSGDTTSTVSAIALLVLTVIGAVGLAAFAVAVQRGSSMARSGGIVAQLLVLAVALGAATGEYAHPAIAVAIAVPAVIELVLLVITAGQAARADAKATDDGA
;
A
#
# COMPACT_ATOMS: atom_id res chain seq x y z
N MET A 1 11.53 16.42 -21.40
CA MET A 1 12.74 16.37 -20.55
C MET A 1 12.30 16.50 -19.10
N SER A 2 12.44 15.60 -18.13
CA SER A 2 12.93 14.22 -18.03
C SER A 2 12.24 13.66 -16.76
N ARG A 3 11.44 12.58 -16.84
CA ARG A 3 10.97 11.84 -15.63
C ARG A 3 11.03 10.30 -15.72
N PRO A 4 12.02 9.66 -16.37
CA PRO A 4 12.15 8.21 -16.30
C PRO A 4 12.75 7.69 -14.97
N ALA A 5 13.35 8.55 -14.14
CA ALA A 5 14.09 8.14 -12.94
C ALA A 5 13.27 7.97 -11.64
N MET A 6 12.03 8.48 -11.57
CA MET A 6 11.25 8.47 -10.31
C MET A 6 10.53 7.13 -10.06
N ARG A 7 10.17 6.42 -11.14
CA ARG A 7 9.49 5.10 -11.08
C ARG A 7 10.28 4.00 -10.37
N PRO A 8 11.59 3.81 -10.62
CA PRO A 8 12.36 2.79 -9.90
C PRO A 8 12.51 3.11 -8.41
N ILE A 9 12.61 4.39 -8.04
CA ILE A 9 12.74 4.80 -6.63
C ILE A 9 11.44 4.52 -5.86
N ALA A 10 10.28 4.90 -6.41
CA ALA A 10 8.98 4.65 -5.78
C ALA A 10 8.71 3.16 -5.57
N ALA A 11 9.01 2.34 -6.58
CA ALA A 11 8.83 0.90 -6.46
C ALA A 11 9.86 0.22 -5.56
N ALA A 12 11.10 0.74 -5.50
CA ALA A 12 12.09 0.28 -4.55
C ALA A 12 11.67 0.57 -3.09
N GLY A 13 11.07 1.73 -2.83
CA GLY A 13 10.51 2.06 -1.53
C GLY A 13 9.42 1.07 -1.11
N LEU A 14 8.48 0.80 -2.01
CA LEU A 14 7.38 -0.11 -1.74
C LEU A 14 7.85 -1.58 -1.61
N ALA A 15 8.86 -1.98 -2.37
CA ALA A 15 9.50 -3.29 -2.23
C ALA A 15 10.20 -3.43 -0.86
N LEU A 16 10.85 -2.37 -0.38
CA LEU A 16 11.47 -2.36 0.94
C LEU A 16 10.41 -2.49 2.05
N GLU A 17 9.27 -1.81 1.92
CA GLU A 17 8.17 -1.95 2.86
C GLU A 17 7.59 -3.37 2.86
N ALA A 18 7.41 -3.97 1.68
CA ALA A 18 6.99 -5.37 1.56
C ALA A 18 7.95 -6.32 2.27
N VAL A 19 9.26 -6.08 2.18
CA VAL A 19 10.29 -6.84 2.92
C VAL A 19 10.16 -6.64 4.43
N GLY A 20 9.92 -5.42 4.89
CA GLY A 20 9.69 -5.14 6.31
C GLY A 20 8.47 -5.87 6.87
N VAL A 21 7.34 -5.82 6.15
CA VAL A 21 6.10 -6.52 6.55
C VAL A 21 6.29 -8.05 6.46
N ALA A 22 7.05 -8.56 5.49
CA ALA A 22 7.38 -9.98 5.41
C ALA A 22 8.30 -10.44 6.57
N ALA A 23 9.26 -9.62 6.99
CA ALA A 23 10.09 -9.89 8.14
C ALA A 23 9.26 -9.94 9.44
N LEU A 24 8.28 -9.04 9.58
CA LEU A 24 7.31 -9.07 10.68
C LEU A 24 6.45 -10.35 10.66
N ALA A 25 6.04 -10.83 9.49
CA ALA A 25 5.34 -12.11 9.37
C ALA A 25 6.26 -13.27 9.81
N GLY A 26 7.53 -13.25 9.41
CA GLY A 26 8.55 -14.21 9.86
C GLY A 26 8.72 -14.21 11.38
N TRP A 27 8.76 -13.03 12.00
CA TRP A 27 8.80 -12.89 13.46
C TRP A 27 7.56 -13.49 14.14
N GLN A 28 6.37 -13.23 13.61
CA GLN A 28 5.12 -13.80 14.14
C GLN A 28 5.10 -15.33 14.06
N ILE A 29 5.67 -15.92 13.01
CA ILE A 29 5.83 -17.38 12.91
C ILE A 29 6.73 -17.91 14.01
N VAL A 30 7.84 -17.21 14.31
CA VAL A 30 8.74 -17.59 15.41
C VAL A 30 8.03 -17.50 16.75
N ALA A 31 7.31 -16.41 17.02
CA ALA A 31 6.55 -16.21 18.27
C ALA A 31 5.46 -17.27 18.47
N LEU A 32 4.72 -17.63 17.41
CA LEU A 32 3.75 -18.72 17.42
C LEU A 32 4.42 -20.07 17.72
N SER A 33 5.59 -20.31 17.13
CA SER A 33 6.34 -21.56 17.29
C SER A 33 6.97 -21.70 18.68
N SER A 34 7.32 -20.59 19.33
CA SER A 34 7.86 -20.57 20.70
C SER A 34 6.78 -20.59 21.78
N GLY A 35 5.49 -20.51 21.41
CA GLY A 35 4.38 -20.42 22.35
C GLY A 35 4.31 -19.07 23.08
N ASP A 36 5.05 -18.06 22.61
CA ASP A 36 5.13 -16.72 23.20
C ASP A 36 3.98 -15.84 22.69
N THR A 37 2.77 -16.36 22.81
CA THR A 37 1.54 -15.69 22.36
C THR A 37 0.44 -15.88 23.38
N THR A 38 -0.11 -14.78 23.89
CA THR A 38 -1.22 -14.79 24.86
C THR A 38 -2.48 -15.48 24.32
N SER A 39 -2.70 -15.43 23.01
CA SER A 39 -3.81 -16.12 22.31
C SER A 39 -3.35 -16.59 20.94
N THR A 40 -3.37 -17.92 20.75
CA THR A 40 -3.01 -18.55 19.47
C THR A 40 -3.94 -18.12 18.35
N VAL A 41 -5.23 -17.94 18.65
CA VAL A 41 -6.23 -17.53 17.65
C VAL A 41 -5.95 -16.12 17.14
N SER A 42 -5.72 -15.16 18.05
CA SER A 42 -5.39 -13.78 17.65
C SER A 42 -4.05 -13.71 16.93
N ALA A 43 -3.05 -14.48 17.37
CA ALA A 43 -1.75 -14.51 16.73
C ALA A 43 -1.81 -15.06 15.29
N ILE A 44 -2.62 -16.11 15.04
CA ILE A 44 -2.86 -16.60 13.68
C ILE A 44 -3.59 -15.55 12.84
N ALA A 45 -4.62 -14.89 13.38
CA ALA A 45 -5.34 -13.84 12.67
C ALA A 45 -4.43 -12.67 12.26
N LEU A 46 -3.56 -12.22 13.17
CA LEU A 46 -2.56 -11.18 12.90
C LEU A 46 -1.53 -11.64 11.86
N LEU A 47 -1.07 -12.89 11.93
CA LEU A 47 -0.15 -13.45 10.94
C LEU A 47 -0.76 -13.42 9.54
N VAL A 48 -2.00 -13.93 9.40
CA VAL A 48 -2.72 -13.94 8.12
C VAL A 48 -2.89 -12.53 7.57
N LEU A 49 -3.32 -11.58 8.42
CA LEU A 49 -3.49 -10.18 8.02
C LEU A 49 -2.17 -9.55 7.58
N THR A 50 -1.07 -9.85 8.29
CA THR A 50 0.28 -9.36 7.96
C THR A 50 0.75 -9.90 6.61
N VAL A 51 0.54 -11.19 6.35
CA VAL A 51 0.88 -11.83 5.06
C VAL A 51 0.09 -11.20 3.92
N ILE A 52 -1.21 -10.95 4.12
CA ILE A 52 -2.05 -10.26 3.12
C ILE A 52 -1.49 -8.85 2.84
N GLY A 53 -1.09 -8.12 3.88
CA GLY A 53 -0.45 -6.80 3.75
C GLY A 53 0.85 -6.86 2.94
N ALA A 54 1.75 -7.82 3.23
CA ALA A 54 3.00 -8.00 2.50
C ALA A 54 2.76 -8.33 1.01
N VAL A 55 1.80 -9.23 0.73
CA VAL A 55 1.41 -9.59 -0.65
C VAL A 55 0.82 -8.39 -1.39
N GLY A 56 0.00 -7.58 -0.71
CA GLY A 56 -0.55 -6.35 -1.26
C GLY A 56 0.54 -5.35 -1.66
N LEU A 57 1.48 -5.05 -0.76
CA LEU A 57 2.61 -4.15 -1.04
C LEU A 57 3.49 -4.66 -2.20
N ALA A 58 3.78 -5.96 -2.22
CA ALA A 58 4.53 -6.57 -3.32
C ALA A 58 3.78 -6.46 -4.66
N ALA A 59 2.47 -6.69 -4.68
CA ALA A 59 1.65 -6.54 -5.88
C ALA A 59 1.63 -5.09 -6.37
N PHE A 60 1.59 -4.11 -5.45
CA PHE A 60 1.68 -2.69 -5.80
C PHE A 60 3.06 -2.29 -6.34
N ALA A 61 4.15 -2.82 -5.78
CA ALA A 61 5.50 -2.57 -6.28
C ALA A 61 5.63 -3.04 -7.72
N VAL A 62 5.11 -4.24 -8.03
CA VAL A 62 5.05 -4.79 -9.38
C VAL A 62 4.17 -3.94 -10.31
N ALA A 63 3.01 -3.46 -9.84
CA ALA A 63 2.10 -2.64 -10.65
C ALA A 63 2.72 -1.28 -11.02
N VAL A 64 3.38 -0.61 -10.06
CA VAL A 64 4.14 0.64 -10.28
C VAL A 64 5.28 0.40 -11.28
N GLN A 65 6.01 -0.70 -11.12
CA GLN A 65 7.11 -1.04 -12.04
C GLN A 65 6.63 -1.26 -13.48
N ARG A 66 5.44 -1.85 -13.65
CA ARG A 66 4.87 -2.19 -14.96
C ARG A 66 4.24 -1.01 -15.70
N GLY A 67 4.11 0.17 -15.08
CA GLY A 67 3.52 1.35 -15.72
C GLY A 67 2.10 1.12 -16.29
N SER A 68 1.39 0.13 -15.75
CA SER A 68 0.15 -0.40 -16.29
C SER A 68 -1.02 0.57 -16.08
N SER A 69 -1.97 0.64 -17.03
CA SER A 69 -3.25 1.33 -16.85
C SER A 69 -4.04 0.80 -15.66
N MET A 70 -3.84 -0.48 -15.31
CA MET A 70 -4.40 -1.18 -14.16
C MET A 70 -3.72 -0.80 -12.84
N ALA A 71 -2.54 -0.15 -12.87
CA ALA A 71 -1.88 0.39 -11.68
C ALA A 71 -2.66 1.57 -11.08
N ARG A 72 -3.53 2.23 -11.85
CA ARG A 72 -4.34 3.37 -11.37
C ARG A 72 -5.50 2.92 -10.47
N SER A 73 -6.33 1.99 -10.95
CA SER A 73 -7.45 1.47 -10.15
C SER A 73 -6.94 0.62 -8.99
N GLY A 74 -5.91 -0.20 -9.21
CA GLY A 74 -5.24 -0.90 -8.13
C GLY A 74 -4.69 0.08 -7.08
N GLY A 75 -3.92 1.09 -7.49
CA GLY A 75 -3.24 2.00 -6.56
C GLY A 75 -4.21 2.76 -5.65
N ILE A 76 -5.36 3.20 -6.19
CA ILE A 76 -6.41 3.83 -5.38
C ILE A 76 -6.95 2.84 -4.35
N VAL A 77 -7.23 1.60 -4.74
CA VAL A 77 -7.68 0.55 -3.82
C VAL A 77 -6.63 0.27 -2.74
N ALA A 78 -5.34 0.27 -3.07
CA ALA A 78 -4.23 0.17 -2.10
C ALA A 78 -4.38 1.19 -0.98
N GLN A 79 -4.51 2.46 -1.37
CA GLN A 79 -4.49 3.55 -0.41
C GLN A 79 -5.75 3.55 0.45
N LEU A 80 -6.90 3.18 -0.12
CA LEU A 80 -8.11 2.99 0.67
C LEU A 80 -7.94 1.88 1.71
N LEU A 81 -7.27 0.77 1.37
CA LEU A 81 -6.97 -0.30 2.32
C LEU A 81 -5.97 0.16 3.40
N VAL A 82 -4.92 0.90 3.05
CA VAL A 82 -3.96 1.45 4.03
C VAL A 82 -4.61 2.48 4.95
N LEU A 83 -5.49 3.34 4.43
CA LEU A 83 -6.27 4.28 5.23
C LEU A 83 -7.26 3.57 6.16
N ALA A 84 -7.86 2.47 5.73
CA ALA A 84 -8.67 1.63 6.60
C ALA A 84 -7.85 1.01 7.74
N VAL A 85 -6.59 0.61 7.47
CA VAL A 85 -5.65 0.15 8.52
C VAL A 85 -5.30 1.31 9.47
N ALA A 86 -5.01 2.51 8.96
CA ALA A 86 -4.73 3.68 9.79
C ALA A 86 -5.92 4.03 10.70
N LEU A 87 -7.14 3.96 10.17
CA LEU A 87 -8.36 4.16 10.94
C LEU A 87 -8.50 3.10 12.04
N GLY A 88 -8.25 1.82 11.73
CA GLY A 88 -8.22 0.74 12.71
C GLY A 88 -7.15 0.94 13.79
N ALA A 89 -5.98 1.47 13.44
CA ALA A 89 -4.94 1.83 14.40
C ALA A 89 -5.31 3.05 15.27
N ALA A 90 -6.20 3.92 14.80
CA ALA A 90 -6.69 5.07 15.54
C ALA A 90 -7.86 4.73 16.48
N THR A 91 -8.71 3.76 16.12
CA THR A 91 -9.98 3.48 16.81
C THR A 91 -10.06 2.09 17.45
N GLY A 92 -9.10 1.21 17.17
CA GLY A 92 -9.08 -0.16 17.67
C GLY A 92 -8.83 -0.26 19.18
N GLU A 93 -8.96 -1.49 19.71
CA GLU A 93 -8.80 -1.82 21.13
C GLU A 93 -7.42 -1.38 21.70
N TYR A 94 -6.39 -1.37 20.86
CA TYR A 94 -5.03 -0.89 21.19
C TYR A 94 -4.67 0.40 20.45
N ALA A 95 -5.63 1.32 20.33
CA ALA A 95 -5.48 2.56 19.58
C ALA A 95 -4.16 3.29 19.89
N HIS A 96 -3.38 3.55 18.84
CA HIS A 96 -2.14 4.31 18.89
C HIS A 96 -2.22 5.46 17.87
N PRO A 97 -2.69 6.65 18.29
CA PRO A 97 -2.91 7.78 17.39
C PRO A 97 -1.66 8.19 16.61
N ALA A 98 -0.48 8.11 17.22
CA ALA A 98 0.79 8.40 16.54
C ALA A 98 1.10 7.42 15.41
N ILE A 99 0.85 6.12 15.60
CA ILE A 99 1.01 5.07 14.57
C ILE A 99 0.00 5.29 13.46
N ALA A 100 -1.26 5.60 13.81
CA ALA A 100 -2.31 5.88 12.83
C ALA A 100 -1.95 7.07 11.93
N VAL A 101 -1.42 8.16 12.50
CA VAL A 101 -0.94 9.32 11.72
C VAL A 101 0.25 8.96 10.84
N ALA A 102 1.22 8.21 11.38
CA ALA A 102 2.39 7.78 10.63
C ALA A 102 2.03 6.91 9.40
N ILE A 103 0.96 6.11 9.49
CA ILE A 103 0.42 5.32 8.37
C ILE A 103 -0.44 6.18 7.44
N ALA A 104 -1.29 7.04 7.97
CA ALA A 104 -2.25 7.82 7.18
C ALA A 104 -1.58 8.87 6.28
N VAL A 105 -0.58 9.59 6.79
CA VAL A 105 0.07 10.69 6.06
C VAL A 105 0.64 10.25 4.70
N PRO A 106 1.50 9.23 4.60
CA PRO A 106 2.01 8.79 3.30
C PRO A 106 0.89 8.27 2.39
N ALA A 107 -0.10 7.55 2.93
CA ALA A 107 -1.22 7.03 2.16
C ALA A 107 -2.08 8.13 1.52
N VAL A 108 -2.37 9.21 2.26
CA VAL A 108 -3.09 10.38 1.73
C VAL A 108 -2.27 11.06 0.63
N ILE A 109 -0.96 11.24 0.83
CA ILE A 109 -0.09 11.87 -0.15
C ILE A 109 -0.09 11.08 -1.47
N GLU A 110 0.11 9.76 -1.40
CA GLU A 110 0.08 8.90 -2.58
C GLU A 110 -1.30 8.85 -3.25
N LEU A 111 -2.38 8.80 -2.47
CA LEU A 111 -3.74 8.81 -3.01
C LEU A 111 -4.01 10.11 -3.80
N VAL A 112 -3.63 11.26 -3.25
CA VAL A 112 -3.81 12.56 -3.91
C VAL A 112 -3.02 12.61 -5.22
N LEU A 113 -1.75 12.15 -5.21
CA LEU A 113 -0.92 12.11 -6.41
C LEU A 113 -1.50 11.16 -7.47
N LEU A 114 -2.01 9.99 -7.08
CA LEU A 114 -2.66 9.04 -7.97
C LEU A 114 -3.93 9.62 -8.60
N VAL A 115 -4.75 10.32 -7.81
CA VAL A 115 -5.99 10.95 -8.31
C VAL A 115 -5.68 12.08 -9.28
N ILE A 116 -4.71 12.96 -8.97
CA ILE A 116 -4.31 14.05 -9.87
C ILE A 116 -3.80 13.50 -11.20
N THR A 117 -2.92 12.51 -11.16
CA THR A 117 -2.34 11.91 -12.37
C THR A 117 -3.38 11.16 -13.19
N ALA A 118 -4.33 10.48 -12.56
CA ALA A 118 -5.45 9.83 -13.25
C ALA A 118 -6.36 10.86 -13.94
N GLY A 119 -6.68 11.96 -13.26
CA GLY A 119 -7.49 13.05 -13.84
C GLY A 119 -6.80 13.75 -15.01
N GLN A 120 -5.48 13.93 -14.96
CA GLN A 120 -4.71 14.50 -16.07
C GLN A 120 -4.69 13.58 -17.30
N ALA A 121 -4.56 12.27 -17.10
CA ALA A 121 -4.61 11.30 -18.20
C ALA A 121 -5.98 11.28 -18.89
N ALA A 122 -7.07 11.23 -18.11
CA ALA A 122 -8.43 11.24 -18.68
C ALA A 122 -8.73 12.50 -19.51
N ARG A 123 -8.21 13.66 -19.09
CA ARG A 123 -8.34 14.91 -19.85
C ARG A 123 -7.53 14.91 -21.14
N ALA A 124 -6.35 14.30 -21.15
CA ALA A 124 -5.53 14.17 -22.35
C ALA A 124 -6.21 13.26 -23.39
N ASP A 125 -6.80 12.15 -22.96
CA ASP A 125 -7.55 11.23 -23.81
C ASP A 125 -8.79 11.92 -24.42
N ALA A 126 -9.54 12.67 -23.61
CA ALA A 126 -10.70 13.43 -24.10
C ALA A 126 -10.32 14.45 -25.19
N LYS A 127 -9.23 15.19 -25.01
CA LYS A 127 -8.73 16.15 -26.01
C LYS A 127 -8.28 15.47 -27.31
N ALA A 128 -7.64 14.31 -27.23
CA ALA A 128 -7.23 13.56 -28.43
C ALA A 128 -8.41 13.06 -29.27
N THR A 129 -9.55 12.79 -28.62
CA THR A 129 -10.79 12.39 -29.29
C THR A 129 -11.46 13.57 -30.01
N ASP A 130 -11.35 14.79 -29.44
CA ASP A 130 -11.87 16.05 -30.00
C ASP A 130 -11.04 16.56 -31.18
N ASP A 131 -9.70 16.43 -31.12
CA ASP A 131 -8.79 16.84 -32.21
C ASP A 131 -8.82 15.86 -33.42
N GLY A 132 -9.42 14.67 -33.26
CA GLY A 132 -9.49 13.61 -34.28
C GLY A 132 -10.84 13.44 -34.97
N ALA A 133 -11.82 14.30 -34.65
CA ALA A 133 -13.16 14.34 -35.25
C ALA A 133 -13.32 15.55 -36.17
#